data_AF-A0A8J4S4V4-F1
#
_entry.id   AF-A0A8J4S4V4-F1
#
_cell.length_a   1.000
_cell.length_b   1.000
_cell.length_c   1.000
_cell.angle_alpha   90.00
_cell.angle_beta   90.00
_cell.angle_gamma   90.00
#
_symmetry.space_group_name_H-M   'P 1'
#
loop_
_entity.id
_entity.type
_entity.pdbx_description
1 polymer ?
#
loop_
_entity_poly.entity_id
_entity_poly.type
_entity_poly.pdbx_seq_one_letter_code
_entity_poly.pdbx_strand_id
1 'polypeptide(L)'
;MDDDDVKIQDPVVRALAEYIKTTEFQRQFEQFFLDHALGFTDELEHQLSYMTIYIEFQHMFNDHMKIFLEQQEITEDEFAEHCQKVMKVDPKAEQYLEIVIASMDYDAFYNLMKVMRARASVENRRADAKNCGDVSKSCGKRKNVDGKLSKDEEGPEDVEDEGGAKGAKATNNEEKVDSKDCK
;
A
#
# COMPACT_ATOMS: atom_id res chain seq x y z
N MET A 1 24.63 -15.14 27.57
CA MET A 1 23.16 -15.12 27.61
C MET A 1 22.76 -15.39 26.19
N ASP A 2 22.77 -16.68 25.88
CA ASP A 2 22.31 -17.19 24.61
C ASP A 2 20.80 -16.97 24.63
N ASP A 3 20.33 -16.03 23.81
CA ASP A 3 18.93 -15.99 23.40
C ASP A 3 18.64 -17.38 22.82
N ASP A 4 18.00 -18.24 23.61
CA ASP A 4 17.25 -19.39 23.12
C ASP A 4 16.14 -18.82 22.24
N ASP A 5 16.57 -18.47 21.03
CA ASP A 5 15.80 -18.10 19.86
C ASP A 5 14.76 -19.20 19.70
N VAL A 6 13.55 -18.93 20.20
CA VAL A 6 12.40 -19.81 20.05
C VAL A 6 12.04 -19.77 18.57
N LYS A 7 12.79 -20.56 17.80
CA LYS A 7 12.66 -20.69 16.36
C LYS A 7 11.31 -21.30 16.06
N ILE A 8 10.67 -20.78 15.02
CA ILE A 8 9.52 -21.42 14.39
C ILE A 8 9.92 -22.88 14.11
N GLN A 9 9.19 -23.80 14.73
CA GLN A 9 9.50 -25.23 14.67
C GLN A 9 9.12 -25.79 13.31
N ASP A 10 8.00 -25.29 12.78
CA ASP A 10 7.50 -25.71 11.49
C ASP A 10 8.44 -25.30 10.35
N PRO A 11 8.92 -26.25 9.53
CA PRO A 11 9.89 -25.95 8.48
C PRO A 11 9.33 -25.06 7.38
N VAL A 12 8.04 -25.17 7.05
CA VAL A 12 7.40 -24.39 5.97
C VAL A 12 7.19 -22.95 6.41
N VAL A 13 6.64 -22.73 7.62
CA VAL A 13 6.46 -21.39 8.18
C VAL A 13 7.82 -20.73 8.45
N ARG A 14 8.83 -21.50 8.88
CA ARG A 14 10.20 -20.98 9.00
C ARG A 14 10.76 -20.57 7.64
N ALA A 15 10.58 -21.38 6.60
CA ALA A 15 11.02 -21.05 5.24
C ALA A 15 10.32 -19.79 4.72
N LEU A 16 9.03 -19.61 5.00
CA LEU A 16 8.31 -18.37 4.68
C LEU A 16 8.91 -17.16 5.41
N ALA A 17 9.20 -17.32 6.70
CA ALA A 17 9.83 -16.26 7.49
C ALA A 17 11.23 -15.89 6.98
N GLU A 18 11.99 -16.86 6.49
CA GLU A 18 13.29 -16.63 5.85
C GLU A 18 13.13 -15.97 4.48
N TYR A 19 12.14 -16.38 3.68
CA TYR A 19 11.83 -15.82 2.37
C TYR A 19 11.46 -14.34 2.45
N ILE A 20 10.57 -13.97 3.37
CA ILE A 20 10.19 -12.56 3.59
C ILE A 20 11.38 -11.71 4.06
N LYS A 21 12.35 -12.30 4.77
CA LYS A 21 13.58 -11.61 5.21
C LYS A 21 14.62 -11.44 4.09
N THR A 22 14.42 -12.03 2.92
CA THR A 22 15.36 -11.88 1.81
C THR A 22 15.47 -10.42 1.38
N THR A 23 16.69 -10.00 1.01
CA THR A 23 16.92 -8.62 0.53
C THR A 23 16.13 -8.31 -0.73
N GLU A 24 15.90 -9.31 -1.58
CA GLU A 24 15.10 -9.16 -2.79
C GLU A 24 13.64 -8.79 -2.46
N PHE A 25 12.99 -9.58 -1.60
CA PHE A 25 11.63 -9.29 -1.14
C PHE A 25 11.57 -7.90 -0.47
N GLN A 26 12.42 -7.65 0.52
CA GLN A 26 12.40 -6.40 1.27
C GLN A 26 12.62 -5.17 0.37
N ARG A 27 13.57 -5.24 -0.58
CA ARG A 27 13.85 -4.13 -1.49
C ARG A 27 12.67 -3.84 -2.43
N GLN A 28 12.02 -4.87 -2.98
CA GLN A 28 10.89 -4.66 -3.89
C GLN A 28 9.72 -3.97 -3.18
N PHE A 29 9.36 -4.44 -1.99
CA PHE A 29 8.31 -3.81 -1.18
C PHE A 29 8.71 -2.42 -0.69
N GLU A 30 9.94 -2.23 -0.23
CA GLU A 30 10.42 -0.90 0.18
C GLU A 30 10.34 0.11 -0.97
N GLN A 31 10.78 -0.29 -2.18
CA GLN A 31 10.70 0.57 -3.36
C GLN A 31 9.24 0.92 -3.69
N PHE A 32 8.35 -0.08 -3.70
CA PHE A 32 6.92 0.14 -3.91
C PHE A 32 6.35 1.15 -2.88
N PHE A 33 6.68 0.99 -1.60
CA PHE A 33 6.21 1.94 -0.60
C PHE A 33 6.77 3.34 -0.82
N LEU A 34 8.04 3.50 -1.17
CA LEU A 34 8.63 4.82 -1.41
C LEU A 34 7.99 5.53 -2.61
N ASP A 35 7.69 4.80 -3.68
CA ASP A 35 7.10 5.34 -4.90
C ASP A 35 5.66 5.84 -4.69
N HIS A 36 4.89 5.13 -3.86
CA HIS A 36 3.47 5.42 -3.65
C HIS A 36 3.17 6.24 -2.38
N ALA A 37 4.04 6.21 -1.35
CA ALA A 37 3.75 6.81 -0.03
C ALA A 37 3.59 8.34 -0.05
N LEU A 38 4.16 9.04 -1.02
CA LEU A 38 3.98 10.49 -1.14
C LEU A 38 2.52 10.89 -1.39
N GLY A 39 1.73 10.00 -2.00
CA GLY A 39 0.31 10.23 -2.26
C GLY A 39 -0.59 10.08 -1.04
N PHE A 40 -0.12 9.45 0.05
CA PHE A 40 -0.94 9.17 1.22
C PHE A 40 -0.98 10.36 2.19
N THR A 41 -2.17 10.89 2.45
CA THR A 41 -2.39 12.02 3.37
C THR A 41 -2.98 11.57 4.71
N ASP A 42 -2.97 12.47 5.70
CA ASP A 42 -3.63 12.27 7.00
C ASP A 42 -5.12 12.68 6.96
N GLU A 43 -5.71 12.71 5.77
CA GLU A 43 -7.10 13.12 5.59
C GLU A 43 -8.07 12.08 6.18
N LEU A 44 -9.22 12.57 6.65
CA LEU A 44 -10.27 11.72 7.22
C LEU A 44 -10.92 10.83 6.15
N GLU A 45 -10.93 11.29 4.89
CA GLU A 45 -11.49 10.57 3.76
C GLU A 45 -10.40 9.83 2.99
N HIS A 46 -10.57 8.53 2.80
CA HIS A 46 -9.66 7.73 2.00
C HIS A 46 -9.91 7.95 0.51
N GLN A 47 -8.85 8.25 -0.23
CA GLN A 47 -8.94 8.43 -1.67
C GLN A 47 -9.10 7.06 -2.36
N LEU A 48 -9.84 7.02 -3.48
CA LEU A 48 -9.99 5.81 -4.30
C LEU A 48 -8.64 5.26 -4.79
N SER A 49 -7.68 6.16 -5.00
CA SER A 49 -6.29 5.82 -5.35
C SER A 49 -5.63 4.93 -4.30
N TYR A 50 -5.93 5.09 -3.01
CA TYR A 50 -5.34 4.27 -1.95
C TYR A 50 -5.74 2.80 -2.07
N MET A 51 -7.01 2.55 -2.40
CA MET A 51 -7.50 1.19 -2.64
C MET A 51 -6.87 0.58 -3.89
N THR A 52 -6.64 1.37 -4.93
CA THR A 52 -5.97 0.90 -6.16
C THR A 52 -4.54 0.45 -5.85
N ILE A 53 -3.77 1.27 -5.12
CA ILE A 53 -2.41 0.96 -4.71
C ILE A 53 -2.38 -0.25 -3.76
N TYR A 54 -3.37 -0.39 -2.87
CA TYR A 54 -3.49 -1.57 -2.01
C TYR A 54 -3.73 -2.86 -2.82
N ILE A 55 -4.58 -2.83 -3.85
CA ILE A 55 -4.79 -4.00 -4.73
C ILE A 55 -3.49 -4.37 -5.46
N GLU A 56 -2.72 -3.38 -5.93
CA GLU A 56 -1.40 -3.62 -6.55
C GLU A 56 -0.42 -4.27 -5.57
N PHE A 57 -0.37 -3.79 -4.33
CA PHE A 57 0.41 -4.40 -3.25
C PHE A 57 -0.01 -5.86 -2.99
N GLN A 58 -1.31 -6.14 -2.92
CA GLN A 58 -1.83 -7.50 -2.72
C GLN A 58 -1.43 -8.43 -3.86
N HIS A 59 -1.50 -7.96 -5.11
CA HIS A 59 -1.05 -8.73 -6.28
C HIS A 59 0.45 -9.04 -6.20
N MET A 60 1.28 -8.05 -5.85
CA MET A 60 2.72 -8.24 -5.70
C MET A 60 3.06 -9.26 -4.61
N PHE A 61 2.36 -9.20 -3.47
CA PHE A 61 2.50 -10.19 -2.41
C PHE A 61 2.07 -11.59 -2.86
N ASN A 62 0.92 -11.71 -3.51
CA ASN A 62 0.43 -12.99 -4.01
C ASN A 62 1.37 -13.61 -5.06
N ASP A 63 1.98 -12.80 -5.92
CA ASP A 63 2.97 -13.30 -6.89
C ASP A 63 4.24 -13.81 -6.20
N HIS A 64 4.72 -13.11 -5.16
CA HIS A 64 5.80 -13.61 -4.32
C HIS A 64 5.43 -14.90 -3.58
N MET A 65 4.18 -15.04 -3.13
CA MET A 65 3.68 -16.26 -2.50
C MET A 65 3.65 -17.43 -3.48
N LYS A 66 3.19 -17.22 -4.72
CA LYS A 66 3.24 -18.27 -5.76
C LYS A 66 4.67 -18.77 -5.99
N ILE A 67 5.63 -17.86 -6.13
CA ILE A 67 7.04 -18.21 -6.28
C ILE A 67 7.54 -19.03 -5.07
N PHE A 68 7.17 -18.61 -3.86
CA PHE A 68 7.52 -19.35 -2.65
C PHE A 68 6.91 -20.76 -2.63
N LEU A 69 5.62 -20.90 -2.95
CA LEU A 69 4.93 -22.20 -2.98
C LEU A 69 5.54 -23.13 -4.03
N GLU A 70 5.89 -22.61 -5.21
CA GLU A 70 6.62 -23.36 -6.25
C GLU A 70 7.99 -23.84 -5.76
N GLN A 71 8.73 -23.01 -5.01
CA GLN A 71 10.02 -23.39 -4.43
C GLN A 71 9.92 -24.45 -3.33
N GLN A 72 8.80 -24.46 -2.60
CA GLN A 72 8.52 -25.46 -1.56
C GLN A 72 7.86 -26.73 -2.12
N GLU A 73 7.53 -26.76 -3.42
CA GLU A 73 6.82 -27.85 -4.08
C GLU A 73 5.47 -28.20 -3.41
N ILE A 74 4.76 -27.18 -2.91
CA ILE A 74 3.45 -27.32 -2.26
C ILE A 74 2.39 -26.51 -2.99
N THR A 75 1.14 -27.00 -2.95
CA THR A 75 -0.02 -26.25 -3.48
C THR A 75 -0.54 -25.23 -2.46
N GLU A 76 -1.34 -24.27 -2.95
CA GLU A 76 -1.97 -23.25 -2.09
C GLU A 76 -2.91 -23.89 -1.04
N ASP A 77 -3.71 -24.88 -1.44
CA ASP A 77 -4.61 -25.60 -0.53
C ASP A 77 -3.83 -26.35 0.57
N GLU A 78 -2.73 -27.02 0.19
CA GLU A 78 -1.86 -27.70 1.15
C GLU A 78 -1.21 -26.71 2.12
N PHE A 79 -0.76 -25.57 1.61
CA PHE A 79 -0.17 -24.52 2.44
C PHE A 79 -1.20 -23.92 3.42
N ALA A 80 -2.44 -23.69 2.98
CA ALA A 80 -3.50 -23.18 3.83
C ALA A 80 -3.86 -24.17 4.95
N GLU A 81 -4.03 -25.46 4.61
CA GLU A 81 -4.25 -26.51 5.60
C GLU A 81 -3.08 -26.62 6.59
N HIS A 82 -1.85 -26.50 6.06
CA HIS A 82 -0.63 -26.57 6.86
C HIS A 82 -0.55 -25.44 7.86
N CYS A 83 -0.79 -24.19 7.43
CA CYS A 83 -0.87 -23.02 8.30
C CYS A 83 -1.92 -23.23 9.41
N GLN A 84 -3.13 -23.68 9.07
CA GLN A 84 -4.18 -23.92 10.06
C GLN A 84 -3.82 -24.99 11.10
N LYS A 85 -3.07 -26.02 10.70
CA LYS A 85 -2.58 -27.06 11.62
C LYS A 85 -1.48 -26.51 12.52
N VAL A 86 -0.51 -25.79 11.94
CA VAL A 86 0.66 -25.24 12.63
C VAL A 86 0.26 -24.16 13.64
N MET A 87 -0.70 -23.30 13.32
CA MET A 87 -1.20 -22.27 14.26
C MET A 87 -1.70 -22.87 15.58
N LYS A 88 -2.20 -24.12 15.58
CA LYS A 88 -2.70 -24.77 16.81
C LYS A 88 -1.60 -25.45 17.63
N VAL A 89 -0.43 -25.66 17.04
CA VAL A 89 0.63 -26.52 17.58
C VAL A 89 1.87 -25.71 17.96
N ASP A 90 2.19 -24.67 17.20
CA ASP A 90 3.34 -23.80 17.41
C ASP A 90 2.88 -22.34 17.61
N PRO A 91 2.81 -21.85 18.87
CA PRO A 91 2.41 -20.48 19.18
C PRO A 91 3.30 -19.40 18.53
N LYS A 92 4.56 -19.72 18.19
CA LYS A 92 5.44 -18.77 17.50
C LYS A 92 5.14 -18.69 16.02
N ALA A 93 4.87 -19.83 15.39
CA ALA A 93 4.38 -19.87 14.03
C ALA A 93 3.02 -19.16 13.91
N GLU A 94 2.12 -19.39 14.88
CA GLU A 94 0.84 -18.68 15.01
C GLU A 94 1.05 -17.16 15.05
N GLN A 95 1.82 -16.68 16.03
CA GLN A 95 2.13 -15.25 16.17
C GLN A 95 2.72 -14.67 14.88
N TYR A 96 3.63 -15.39 14.22
CA TYR A 96 4.22 -14.93 12.97
C TYR A 96 3.19 -14.84 11.83
N LEU A 97 2.37 -15.88 11.65
CA LEU A 97 1.34 -15.91 10.62
C LEU A 97 0.26 -14.84 10.88
N GLU A 98 -0.11 -14.60 12.13
CA GLU A 98 -1.01 -13.50 12.50
C GLU A 98 -0.42 -12.13 12.11
N ILE A 99 0.87 -11.91 12.35
CA ILE A 99 1.55 -10.68 11.92
C ILE A 99 1.53 -10.55 10.40
N VAL A 100 1.78 -11.64 9.66
CA VAL A 100 1.73 -11.62 8.19
C VAL A 100 0.33 -11.30 7.70
N ILE A 101 -0.70 -11.98 8.22
CA ILE A 101 -2.11 -11.74 7.85
C ILE A 101 -2.50 -10.29 8.19
N ALA A 102 -2.15 -9.81 9.38
CA ALA A 102 -2.42 -8.44 9.80
C ALA A 102 -1.69 -7.42 8.92
N SER A 103 -0.49 -7.74 8.42
CA SER A 103 0.24 -6.86 7.49
C SER A 103 -0.41 -6.77 6.11
N MET A 104 -1.27 -7.73 5.76
CA MET A 104 -2.08 -7.71 4.56
C MET A 104 -3.41 -7.00 4.75
N ASP A 105 -3.74 -6.53 5.96
CA ASP A 105 -4.96 -5.75 6.19
C ASP A 105 -4.83 -4.32 5.62
N TYR A 106 -5.94 -3.79 5.09
CA TYR A 106 -5.95 -2.46 4.48
C TYR A 106 -5.60 -1.36 5.49
N ASP A 107 -6.11 -1.43 6.73
CA ASP A 107 -5.85 -0.39 7.72
C ASP A 107 -4.39 -0.42 8.17
N ALA A 108 -3.81 -1.61 8.32
CA ALA A 108 -2.38 -1.77 8.61
C ALA A 108 -1.52 -1.22 7.47
N PHE A 109 -1.87 -1.55 6.22
CA PHE A 109 -1.22 -1.03 5.02
C PHE A 109 -1.30 0.50 4.93
N TYR A 110 -2.49 1.08 5.13
CA TYR A 110 -2.70 2.52 5.10
C TYR A 110 -1.82 3.24 6.14
N ASN A 111 -1.80 2.74 7.37
CA ASN A 111 -0.95 3.28 8.42
C ASN A 111 0.54 3.15 8.08
N LEU A 112 0.96 2.04 7.48
CA LEU A 112 2.34 1.86 7.02
C LEU A 112 2.72 2.90 5.95
N MET A 113 1.86 3.11 4.95
CA MET A 113 2.10 4.08 3.87
C MET A 113 2.26 5.50 4.42
N LYS A 114 1.46 5.87 5.42
CA LYS A 114 1.60 7.16 6.12
C LYS A 114 2.94 7.32 6.82
N VAL A 115 3.42 6.27 7.51
CA VAL A 115 4.75 6.28 8.14
C VAL A 115 5.86 6.36 7.09
N MET A 116 5.70 5.66 5.96
CA MET A 116 6.66 5.68 4.86
C MET A 116 6.73 7.01 4.12
N ARG A 117 5.68 7.84 4.16
CA ARG A 117 5.67 9.17 3.50
C ARG A 117 6.80 10.09 3.98
N ALA A 118 7.08 10.08 5.28
CA ALA A 118 8.17 10.87 5.86
C ALA A 118 9.54 10.43 5.30
N ARG A 119 9.72 9.11 5.10
CA ARG A 119 10.94 8.56 4.49
C ARG A 119 11.03 8.86 3.00
N ALA A 120 9.95 8.63 2.25
CA ALA A 120 9.88 8.92 0.81
C ALA A 120 10.21 10.40 0.50
N SER A 121 9.73 11.32 1.35
CA SER A 121 10.01 12.76 1.21
C SER A 121 11.50 13.11 1.35
N VAL A 122 12.26 12.35 2.14
CA VAL A 122 13.71 12.55 2.32
C VAL A 122 14.49 11.93 1.16
N GLU A 123 14.07 10.76 0.69
CA GLU A 123 14.74 10.06 -0.41
C GLU A 123 14.59 10.82 -1.74
N ASN A 124 13.40 11.36 -2.02
CA ASN A 124 13.17 12.13 -3.24
C ASN A 124 14.08 13.37 -3.31
N ARG A 125 14.26 14.08 -2.19
CA ARG A 125 15.17 15.23 -2.09
C ARG A 125 16.65 14.87 -2.35
N ARG A 126 17.06 13.63 -2.07
CA ARG A 126 18.42 13.15 -2.37
C ARG A 126 18.60 12.81 -3.85
N ALA A 127 17.56 12.27 -4.49
CA ALA A 127 17.57 12.00 -5.92
C ALA A 127 17.66 13.31 -6.73
N ASP A 128 16.87 14.33 -6.36
CA ASP A 128 16.89 15.64 -7.02
C ASP A 128 18.24 16.36 -6.90
N ALA A 129 18.90 16.27 -5.74
CA ALA A 129 20.21 16.89 -5.52
C ALA A 129 21.34 16.26 -6.36
N LYS A 130 21.14 15.04 -6.88
CA LYS A 130 22.14 14.31 -7.68
C LYS A 130 22.02 14.58 -9.18
N ASN A 131 20.97 15.27 -9.63
CA ASN A 131 20.72 15.60 -11.03
C ASN A 131 21.10 17.05 -11.43
N CYS A 132 21.91 17.73 -10.61
CA CYS A 132 22.30 19.13 -10.85
C CYS A 132 23.83 19.31 -10.95
N GLY A 133 24.52 18.38 -11.62
CA GLY A 133 25.98 18.40 -11.64
C GLY A 133 26.64 17.68 -12.81
N ASP A 134 26.27 17.97 -14.06
CA ASP A 134 27.24 17.96 -15.18
C ASP A 134 26.71 18.69 -16.43
N VAL A 135 26.64 20.02 -16.39
CA VAL A 135 26.73 20.83 -17.63
C VAL A 135 27.66 21.99 -17.35
N SER A 136 28.97 21.73 -17.44
CA SER A 136 29.96 22.79 -17.54
C SER A 136 30.69 22.72 -18.87
N LYS A 137 30.65 23.86 -19.57
CA LYS A 137 31.49 24.32 -20.70
C LYS A 137 31.05 23.94 -22.12
N SER A 138 30.21 24.81 -22.68
CA SER A 138 30.65 25.51 -23.89
C SER A 138 30.28 27.00 -23.80
N CYS A 139 31.32 27.83 -23.94
CA CYS A 139 31.29 29.28 -23.92
C CYS A 139 30.77 29.80 -25.28
N GLY A 140 29.75 30.66 -25.28
CA GLY A 140 29.12 31.16 -26.50
C GLY A 140 28.51 32.55 -26.35
N LYS A 141 29.38 33.56 -26.30
CA LYS A 141 29.08 35.00 -26.33
C LYS A 141 28.33 35.38 -27.62
N ARG A 142 27.15 36.00 -27.56
CA ARG A 142 26.67 36.98 -28.56
C ARG A 142 25.46 37.82 -28.11
N LYS A 143 25.42 39.02 -28.71
CA LYS A 143 24.68 40.26 -28.40
C LYS A 143 23.16 40.22 -28.66
N ASN A 144 22.42 40.90 -27.78
CA ASN A 144 21.48 42.03 -28.02
C ASN A 144 20.74 42.11 -29.38
N VAL A 145 19.39 42.02 -29.39
CA VAL A 145 18.49 42.92 -30.15
C VAL A 145 17.06 42.91 -29.55
N ASP A 146 16.50 44.11 -29.42
CA ASP A 146 15.14 44.54 -29.08
C ASP A 146 13.94 43.90 -29.81
N GLY A 147 12.77 44.03 -29.16
CA GLY A 147 11.43 44.07 -29.75
C GLY A 147 10.50 42.96 -29.24
N LYS A 148 9.20 43.15 -28.97
CA LYS A 148 8.26 44.24 -29.20
C LYS A 148 6.95 43.88 -28.48
N LEU A 149 6.23 44.92 -28.01
CA LEU A 149 4.88 44.94 -27.45
C LEU A 149 3.80 44.23 -28.28
N SER A 150 2.84 43.61 -27.57
CA SER A 150 1.37 43.75 -27.71
C SER A 150 0.72 42.89 -26.60
N LYS A 151 -0.06 43.36 -25.62
CA LYS A 151 -1.24 44.27 -25.54
C LYS A 151 -2.58 43.50 -25.56
N ASP A 152 -3.22 43.51 -24.37
CA ASP A 152 -4.65 43.55 -23.98
C ASP A 152 -5.69 42.51 -24.43
N GLU A 153 -6.57 42.17 -23.47
CA GLU A 153 -8.06 42.15 -23.44
C GLU A 153 -8.51 41.14 -22.35
N GLU A 154 -8.89 41.56 -21.13
CA GLU A 154 -10.27 41.85 -20.67
C GLU A 154 -11.29 40.76 -21.07
N GLY A 155 -11.70 39.84 -20.17
CA GLY A 155 -12.82 40.00 -19.22
C GLY A 155 -13.97 39.02 -19.59
N PRO A 156 -15.11 38.97 -18.90
CA PRO A 156 -15.32 38.79 -17.45
C PRO A 156 -16.46 37.77 -17.13
N GLU A 157 -16.88 37.74 -15.86
CA GLU A 157 -18.24 37.47 -15.33
C GLU A 157 -18.63 36.07 -14.79
N ASP A 158 -18.70 36.04 -13.45
CA ASP A 158 -19.71 35.49 -12.55
C ASP A 158 -20.91 34.71 -13.13
N VAL A 159 -21.23 33.56 -12.52
CA VAL A 159 -22.57 33.33 -11.94
C VAL A 159 -22.55 32.17 -10.92
N GLU A 160 -23.09 32.46 -9.75
CA GLU A 160 -23.53 31.52 -8.71
C GLU A 160 -24.76 30.72 -9.18
N ASP A 161 -24.91 29.47 -8.75
CA ASP A 161 -26.25 28.88 -8.58
C ASP A 161 -26.26 27.89 -7.41
N GLU A 162 -27.14 28.19 -6.45
CA GLU A 162 -27.46 27.39 -5.28
C GLU A 162 -28.57 26.38 -5.58
N GLY A 163 -28.53 25.24 -4.89
CA GLY A 163 -29.70 24.39 -4.66
C GLY A 163 -29.40 22.92 -4.87
N GLY A 164 -29.84 21.97 -4.05
CA GLY A 164 -30.78 22.02 -2.95
C GLY A 164 -31.11 20.57 -2.56
N ALA A 165 -30.85 20.27 -1.29
CA ALA A 165 -31.48 19.29 -0.40
C ALA A 165 -32.42 18.16 -0.92
N LYS A 166 -32.10 16.94 -0.41
CA LYS A 166 -32.98 15.98 0.31
C LYS A 166 -34.04 15.18 -0.46
N GLY A 167 -34.04 13.87 -0.20
CA GLY A 167 -35.24 13.04 -0.35
C GLY A 167 -34.99 11.54 -0.21
N ALA A 168 -34.88 11.06 1.03
CA ALA A 168 -34.73 9.65 1.36
C ALA A 168 -36.07 8.88 1.36
N LYS A 169 -35.92 7.55 1.26
CA LYS A 169 -36.70 6.51 1.94
C LYS A 169 -37.79 5.80 1.12
N ALA A 170 -37.37 4.75 0.42
CA ALA A 170 -38.20 3.59 0.12
C ALA A 170 -38.33 2.72 1.38
N THR A 171 -39.56 2.43 1.80
CA THR A 171 -39.87 1.35 2.77
C THR A 171 -40.52 0.22 2.00
N ASN A 172 -39.79 -0.88 1.82
CA ASN A 172 -40.34 -2.14 1.37
C ASN A 172 -40.90 -2.92 2.56
N ASN A 173 -42.09 -3.45 2.35
CA ASN A 173 -42.72 -4.53 3.10
C ASN A 173 -41.78 -5.73 3.25
N GLU A 174 -41.80 -6.39 4.41
CA GLU A 174 -41.74 -7.84 4.44
C GLU A 174 -42.50 -8.40 5.65
N GLU A 175 -43.24 -9.46 5.33
CA GLU A 175 -44.19 -10.22 6.11
C GLU A 175 -43.49 -11.50 6.59
N LYS A 176 -43.55 -11.82 7.89
CA LYS A 176 -43.34 -13.19 8.44
C LYS A 176 -43.68 -13.18 9.94
N VAL A 177 -44.86 -13.65 10.38
CA VAL A 177 -45.29 -15.05 10.56
C VAL A 177 -44.50 -15.77 11.67
N ASP A 178 -45.13 -15.78 12.84
CA ASP A 178 -45.49 -16.95 13.68
C ASP A 178 -44.45 -17.71 14.54
N SER A 179 -44.78 -17.72 15.84
CA SER A 179 -44.69 -18.79 16.84
C SER A 179 -43.38 -19.57 17.07
N LYS A 180 -42.91 -19.51 18.33
CA LYS A 180 -42.90 -20.69 19.21
C LYS A 180 -42.66 -20.33 20.68
N ASP A 181 -43.76 -20.33 21.43
CA ASP A 181 -43.79 -20.80 22.82
C ASP A 181 -43.48 -22.30 22.85
N CYS A 182 -42.56 -22.72 23.72
CA CYS A 182 -42.58 -24.02 24.39
C CYS A 182 -41.58 -24.00 25.56
N LYS A 183 -42.12 -23.67 26.73
CA LYS A 183 -42.10 -24.46 27.98
C LYS A 183 -40.86 -25.26 28.35
#